data_AF-A0A933D9Q9-F1
#
_entry.id   AF-A0A933D9Q9-F1
#
_cell.length_a   1.000
_cell.length_b   1.000
_cell.length_c   1.000
_cell.angle_alpha   90.00
_cell.angle_beta   90.00
_cell.angle_gamma   90.00
#
_symmetry.space_group_name_H-M   'P 1'
#
loop_
_entity.id
_entity.type
_entity.pdbx_description
1 polymer ?
#
loop_
_entity_poly.entity_id
_entity_poly.type
_entity_poly.pdbx_seq_one_letter_code
_entity_poly.pdbx_strand_id
1 'polypeptide(L)'
;MTFGEFVRIRRLDVELSLREFCTQAETDPSNWSKIERGILPAPANREFLESVAKLLKLKKGEKDWYTFFDLASLSQQKIHDDVFENENVIST
;
A
#
# COMPACT_ATOMS: atom_id res chain seq x y z
N MET A 1 -7.55 7.76 6.18
CA MET A 1 -6.91 7.42 4.89
C MET A 1 -5.99 6.25 5.12
N THR A 2 -6.20 5.15 4.38
CA THR A 2 -5.33 3.97 4.38
C THR A 2 -4.21 4.12 3.33
N PHE A 3 -3.21 3.24 3.39
CA PHE A 3 -2.18 3.16 2.33
C PHE A 3 -2.80 2.95 0.95
N GLY A 4 -3.74 2.01 0.84
CA GLY A 4 -4.42 1.69 -0.41
C GLY A 4 -5.17 2.88 -1.01
N GLU A 5 -5.91 3.61 -0.17
CA GLU A 5 -6.63 4.81 -0.58
C GLU A 5 -5.67 5.90 -1.09
N PHE A 6 -4.57 6.14 -0.36
CA PHE A 6 -3.57 7.12 -0.75
C PHE A 6 -2.94 6.79 -2.11
N VAL A 7 -2.52 5.53 -2.30
CA VAL A 7 -1.95 5.06 -3.56
C VAL A 7 -2.93 5.23 -4.71
N ARG A 8 -4.20 4.85 -4.50
CA ARG A 8 -5.24 4.97 -5.52
C ARG A 8 -5.46 6.43 -5.93
N ILE A 9 -5.54 7.35 -4.98
CA ILE A 9 -5.69 8.79 -5.25
C ILE A 9 -4.49 9.27 -6.06
N ARG A 10 -3.27 8.99 -5.60
CA ARG A 10 -2.05 9.42 -6.31
C ARG A 10 -1.93 8.86 -7.71
N ARG A 11 -2.32 7.59 -7.90
CA ARG A 11 -2.31 6.94 -9.20
C ARG A 11 -3.26 7.65 -10.17
N LEU A 12 -4.45 8.04 -9.70
CA LEU A 12 -5.42 8.79 -10.51
C LEU A 12 -4.96 10.23 -10.77
N ASP A 13 -4.30 10.88 -9.81
CA ASP A 13 -3.73 12.24 -9.98
C ASP A 13 -2.64 12.29 -11.06
N VAL A 14 -1.92 11.18 -11.27
CA VAL A 14 -0.93 11.05 -12.35
C VAL A 14 -1.50 10.37 -13.60
N GLU A 15 -2.83 10.25 -13.69
CA GLU A 15 -3.59 9.71 -14.82
C GLU A 15 -3.23 8.26 -15.21
N LEU A 16 -2.77 7.46 -14.24
CA LEU A 16 -2.48 6.04 -14.47
C LEU A 16 -3.71 5.20 -14.18
N SER A 17 -4.11 4.34 -15.12
CA SER A 17 -5.05 3.25 -14.81
C SER A 17 -4.38 2.21 -13.90
N LEU A 18 -5.20 1.36 -13.25
CA LEU A 18 -4.69 0.26 -12.44
C LEU A 18 -3.78 -0.66 -13.26
N ARG A 19 -4.18 -0.98 -14.50
CA ARG A 19 -3.41 -1.87 -15.38
C ARG A 19 -2.07 -1.26 -15.77
N GLU A 20 -2.05 -0.01 -16.20
CA GLU A 20 -0.81 0.68 -16.58
C GLU A 20 0.15 0.80 -15.40
N PHE A 21 -0.38 1.16 -14.23
CA PHE A 21 0.39 1.19 -13.00
C PHE A 21 1.00 -0.18 -12.70
N CYS A 22 0.21 -1.25 -12.75
CA CYS A 22 0.68 -2.60 -12.45
C CYS A 22 1.73 -3.09 -13.45
N THR A 23 1.58 -2.75 -14.73
CA THR A 23 2.59 -3.04 -15.76
C THR A 23 3.91 -2.31 -15.47
N GLN A 24 3.86 -1.03 -15.10
CA GLN A 24 5.07 -0.24 -14.80
C GLN A 24 5.73 -0.64 -13.47
N ALA A 25 4.93 -1.06 -12.50
CA ALA A 25 5.40 -1.51 -11.19
C ALA A 25 5.75 -3.02 -11.16
N GLU A 26 5.63 -3.72 -12.29
CA GLU A 26 5.87 -5.18 -12.40
C GLU A 26 5.11 -5.99 -11.33
N THR A 27 3.83 -5.66 -11.14
CA THR A 27 2.97 -6.30 -10.13
C THR A 27 1.66 -6.80 -10.73
N ASP A 28 0.99 -7.72 -10.03
CA ASP A 28 -0.27 -8.29 -10.47
C ASP A 28 -1.46 -7.36 -10.15
N PRO A 29 -2.34 -7.03 -11.12
CA PRO A 29 -3.51 -6.19 -10.90
C PRO A 29 -4.50 -6.74 -9.86
N SER A 30 -4.61 -8.06 -9.72
CA SER A 30 -5.54 -8.68 -8.76
C SER A 30 -5.06 -8.48 -7.33
N ASN A 31 -3.75 -8.61 -7.10
CA ASN A 31 -3.13 -8.31 -5.81
C ASN A 31 -3.14 -6.81 -5.53
N TRP A 32 -2.76 -5.98 -6.48
CA TRP A 32 -2.73 -4.53 -6.28
C TRP A 32 -4.12 -3.94 -6.02
N SER A 33 -5.15 -4.44 -6.70
CA SER A 33 -6.55 -4.07 -6.43
C SER A 33 -6.97 -4.34 -4.99
N LYS A 34 -6.47 -5.42 -4.37
CA LYS A 34 -6.76 -5.72 -2.96
C LYS A 34 -6.03 -4.75 -2.04
N ILE A 35 -4.81 -4.33 -2.39
CA ILE A 35 -4.04 -3.32 -1.65
C ILE A 35 -4.77 -1.97 -1.68
N GLU A 36 -5.20 -1.50 -2.86
CA GLU A 36 -5.94 -0.23 -2.99
C GLU A 36 -7.26 -0.21 -2.22
N ARG A 37 -7.86 -1.38 -1.99
CA ARG A 37 -9.08 -1.55 -1.18
C ARG A 37 -8.79 -1.76 0.32
N GLY A 38 -7.53 -1.83 0.72
CA GLY A 38 -7.14 -2.11 2.11
C GLY A 38 -7.36 -3.56 2.55
N ILE A 39 -7.59 -4.49 1.62
CA ILE A 39 -7.74 -5.93 1.91
C ILE A 39 -6.35 -6.57 2.12
N LEU A 40 -5.36 -6.13 1.34
CA LEU A 40 -3.96 -6.55 1.50
C LEU A 40 -3.13 -5.36 2.02
N PRO A 41 -2.09 -5.64 2.83
CA PRO A 41 -1.20 -4.60 3.33
C PRO A 41 -0.28 -4.07 2.22
N ALA A 42 0.40 -2.97 2.51
CA ALA A 42 1.53 -2.53 1.70
C ALA A 42 2.62 -3.62 1.65
N PRO A 43 3.26 -3.85 0.49
CA PRO A 43 4.39 -4.77 0.38
C PRO A 43 5.55 -4.37 1.30
N ALA A 44 6.19 -5.35 1.95
CA ALA A 44 7.28 -5.10 2.91
C ALA A 44 8.62 -4.73 2.24
N ASN A 45 8.78 -4.98 0.94
CA ASN A 45 10.01 -4.69 0.23
C ASN A 45 10.20 -3.18 0.04
N ARG A 46 11.24 -2.65 0.69
CA ARG A 46 11.60 -1.22 0.66
C ARG A 46 11.92 -0.72 -0.75
N GLU A 47 12.71 -1.46 -1.52
CA GLU A 47 13.11 -1.06 -2.88
C GLU A 47 11.91 -0.97 -3.81
N PHE A 48 10.98 -1.93 -3.67
CA PHE A 48 9.71 -1.91 -4.39
C PHE A 48 8.84 -0.72 -3.98
N LEU A 49 8.73 -0.41 -2.69
CA LEU A 49 7.99 0.78 -2.25
C LEU A 49 8.61 2.08 -2.80
N GLU A 50 9.93 2.13 -2.94
CA GLU A 50 10.61 3.26 -3.57
C GLU A 50 10.36 3.36 -5.07
N SER A 51 10.27 2.24 -5.80
CA SER A 51 9.89 2.25 -7.22
C SER A 51 8.45 2.72 -7.41
N VAL A 52 7.52 2.23 -6.58
CA VAL A 52 6.11 2.66 -6.58
C VAL A 52 6.00 4.16 -6.32
N ALA A 53 6.70 4.67 -5.32
CA ALA A 53 6.59 6.08 -4.98
C ALA A 53 7.22 6.99 -6.06
N LYS A 54 8.23 6.52 -6.80
CA LYS A 54 8.70 7.19 -8.04
C LYS A 54 7.62 7.20 -9.12
N LEU A 55 6.93 6.08 -9.37
CA LEU A 55 5.83 6.02 -10.34
C LEU A 55 4.68 6.96 -9.98
N LEU A 56 4.41 7.13 -8.69
CA LEU A 56 3.43 8.08 -8.16
C LEU A 56 3.93 9.54 -8.13
N LYS A 57 5.11 9.81 -8.70
CA LYS A 57 5.78 11.13 -8.74
C LYS A 57 5.97 11.76 -7.35
N LEU A 58 6.15 10.93 -6.33
CA LEU A 58 6.42 11.39 -4.96
C LEU A 58 7.90 11.75 -4.83
N LYS A 59 8.18 12.99 -4.43
CA LYS A 59 9.55 13.48 -4.27
C LYS A 59 10.07 13.17 -2.88
N LYS A 60 11.24 12.51 -2.81
CA LYS A 60 11.92 12.23 -1.55
C LYS A 60 12.17 13.52 -0.77
N GLY A 61 11.76 13.53 0.50
CA GLY A 61 11.88 14.69 1.39
C GLY A 61 10.64 15.59 1.43
N GLU A 62 9.64 15.37 0.58
CA GLU A 62 8.36 16.07 0.68
C GLU A 62 7.39 15.33 1.61
N LYS A 63 6.40 16.07 2.12
CA LYS A 63 5.39 15.55 3.06
C LYS A 63 4.70 14.29 2.55
N ASP A 64 4.39 14.24 1.26
CA ASP A 64 3.68 13.12 0.65
C ASP A 64 4.53 11.85 0.57
N TRP A 65 5.84 12.00 0.41
CA TRP A 65 6.77 10.89 0.47
C TRP A 65 6.79 10.27 1.86
N TYR A 66 6.91 11.08 2.91
CA TYR A 66 6.85 10.57 4.29
C TYR A 66 5.48 9.93 4.58
N THR A 67 4.40 10.60 4.19
CA THR A 67 3.03 10.08 4.35
C THR A 67 2.87 8.71 3.70
N PHE A 68 3.40 8.49 2.49
CA PHE A 68 3.36 7.21 1.81
C PHE A 68 4.03 6.09 2.62
N PHE A 69 5.23 6.32 3.15
CA PHE A 69 5.94 5.31 3.93
C PHE A 69 5.34 5.08 5.32
N ASP A 70 4.87 6.14 5.99
CA ASP A 70 4.20 6.01 7.28
C ASP A 70 2.93 5.18 7.14
N LEU A 71 2.12 5.44 6.10
CA LEU A 71 0.92 4.63 5.82
C LEU A 71 1.27 3.19 5.46
N ALA A 72 2.36 2.96 4.72
CA ALA A 72 2.81 1.61 4.39
C ALA A 72 3.13 0.83 5.67
N SER A 73 3.93 1.41 6.56
CA SER A 73 4.29 0.81 7.85
C SER A 73 3.07 0.57 8.74
N LEU A 74 2.14 1.52 8.82
CA LEU A 74 0.89 1.35 9.59
C LEU A 74 0.03 0.21 9.02
N SER A 75 -0.06 0.07 7.69
CA SER A 75 -0.83 -1.01 7.08
C SER A 75 -0.25 -2.40 7.34
N GLN A 76 1.07 -2.49 7.48
CA GLN A 76 1.77 -3.74 7.79
C GLN A 76 1.59 -4.12 9.27
N GLN A 77 1.57 -3.12 10.16
CA GLN A 77 1.36 -3.33 11.59
C GLN A 77 -0.08 -3.73 11.93
N LYS A 78 -1.08 -3.11 11.29
CA LYS A 78 -2.51 -3.41 11.57
C LYS A 78 -2.88 -4.88 11.40
N ILE A 79 -2.22 -5.60 10.51
CA ILE A 79 -2.47 -7.03 10.33
C ILE A 79 -2.03 -7.84 11.54
N HIS A 80 -0.96 -7.43 12.23
CA HIS A 80 -0.58 -8.11 13.47
C HIS A 80 -1.72 -8.03 14.48
N ASP A 81 -2.28 -6.83 14.71
CA ASP A 81 -3.39 -6.66 15.66
C ASP A 81 -4.65 -7.43 15.24
N ASP A 82 -5.05 -7.37 13.96
CA ASP A 82 -6.24 -8.09 13.45
C ASP A 82 -6.10 -9.63 13.52
N VAL A 83 -4.89 -10.16 13.35
CA VAL A 83 -4.61 -11.60 13.47
C VAL A 83 -4.60 -12.03 14.94
N PHE A 84 -4.06 -11.22 15.84
CA PHE A 84 -4.05 -11.53 17.28
C PHE A 84 -5.43 -11.43 17.94
N GLU A 85 -6.35 -10.62 17.41
CA GLU A 85 -7.73 -10.55 17.92
C GLU A 85 -8.57 -11.81 17.61
N ASN A 86 -8.14 -12.63 16.64
CA ASN A 86 -8.83 -13.86 16.25
C ASN A 86 -8.31 -15.15 16.94
N GLU A 87 -7.27 -15.06 17.78
CA GLU A 87 -6.72 -16.23 18.52
C GLU A 87 -7.20 -16.34 19.98
N ASN A 88 -8.23 -15.61 20.40
CA ASN A 88 -8.82 -15.73 21.75
C ASN A 88 -10.13 -16.54 21.79
N VAL A 89 -10.20 -17.63 21.02
CA VAL A 89 -11.20 -18.67 21.20
C VAL A 89 -10.49 -20.03 21.34
N ILE A 90 -10.15 -20.38 22.58
CA ILE A 90 -10.44 -21.66 23.26
C ILE A 90 -9.64 -21.61 24.57
N SER A 91 -10.34 -21.29 25.65
CA SER A 91 -9.96 -21.71 27.00
C SER A 91 -11.25 -22.07 27.72
N THR A 92 -11.59 -23.35 27.70
CA THR A 92 -12.59 -23.98 28.56
C THR A 92 -12.01 -25.30 29.03
#